data_AF-A0A2E7HH28-F1
#
_entry.id   AF-A0A2E7HH28-F1
#
_cell.length_a   1.000
_cell.length_b   1.000
_cell.length_c   1.000
_cell.angle_alpha   90.00
_cell.angle_beta   90.00
_cell.angle_gamma   90.00
#
_symmetry.space_group_name_H-M   'P 1'
#
loop_
_entity.id
_entity.type
_entity.pdbx_description
1 polymer ?
#
loop_
_entity_poly.entity_id
_entity_poly.type
_entity_poly.pdbx_seq_one_letter_code
_entity_poly.pdbx_strand_id
1 'polypeptide(L)'
;MSGERRYDHQGLRRAIALVFVASGADDATSNAVADMLIEANLSGHDSHGIQMVKHYLEGMHDDGMRLDARPELIHDGEAVLRIDGHLALGALTGAFAMEHGIAAARQHGVALVALANSHHLGRIGYWAERCLQDGLASLHFVNVHGHRPLVAAWGGRQARLGTNPVCIGVPGTDATEPFVLDMATSKIAFGKVGVAYDKDETLPDGAMISKTGEMTRDPATMIEDEFGGALLSMGEHKGGGLAVVCELLAGALAGNRTMVPERQHANTIINGMLSIIIDPDALGGFDAMKAEIDGLYGYIRSSEPMAGHDRVLIAGEPERLARADRLEHGVPLADAAWADFVEAAASRGVAAADLEQAVGTS
;
A
#
# COMPACT_ATOMS: atom_id res chain seq x y z
N MET A 1 -3.97 -8.85 28.08
CA MET A 1 -3.34 -7.54 27.80
C MET A 1 -2.23 -7.82 26.81
N SER A 2 -2.46 -7.59 25.52
CA SER A 2 -1.43 -7.79 24.50
C SER A 2 -0.34 -6.74 24.72
N GLY A 3 0.90 -7.15 24.93
CA GLY A 3 2.04 -6.24 24.94
C GLY A 3 2.34 -5.72 23.54
N GLU A 4 3.07 -4.62 23.49
CA GLU A 4 3.73 -4.12 22.29
C GLU A 4 5.23 -4.15 22.54
N ARG A 5 6.00 -4.61 21.57
CA ARG A 5 7.47 -4.64 21.62
C ARG A 5 8.03 -3.92 20.41
N ARG A 6 9.18 -3.26 20.59
CA ARG A 6 9.90 -2.62 19.49
C ARG A 6 11.05 -3.52 19.03
N TYR A 7 11.19 -3.65 17.71
CA TYR A 7 12.19 -4.49 17.06
C TYR A 7 13.07 -3.65 16.15
N ASP A 8 14.36 -4.00 16.06
CA ASP A 8 15.27 -3.42 15.08
C ASP A 8 14.76 -3.68 13.65
N HIS A 9 14.69 -2.62 12.84
CA HIS A 9 14.15 -2.70 11.49
C HIS A 9 15.05 -3.50 10.54
N GLN A 10 16.36 -3.57 10.79
CA GLN A 10 17.26 -4.43 10.01
C GLN A 10 17.07 -5.89 10.39
N GLY A 11 16.85 -6.15 11.67
CA GLY A 11 16.50 -7.46 12.19
C GLY A 11 15.21 -8.01 11.62
N LEU A 12 14.15 -7.18 11.56
CA LEU A 12 12.90 -7.56 10.91
C LEU A 12 13.08 -7.85 9.41
N ARG A 13 13.90 -7.07 8.69
CA ARG A 13 14.21 -7.35 7.27
C ARG A 13 14.85 -8.73 7.11
N ARG A 14 15.85 -9.05 7.93
CA ARG A 14 16.51 -10.38 7.92
C ARG A 14 15.51 -11.49 8.21
N ALA A 15 14.66 -11.32 9.22
CA ALA A 15 13.64 -12.30 9.58
C ALA A 15 12.66 -12.56 8.42
N ILE A 16 12.16 -11.51 7.76
CA ILE A 16 11.27 -11.66 6.60
C ILE A 16 12.00 -12.35 5.44
N ALA A 17 13.24 -11.95 5.14
CA ALA A 17 14.03 -12.55 4.07
C ALA A 17 14.24 -14.05 4.30
N LEU A 18 14.54 -14.48 5.54
CA LEU A 18 14.67 -15.90 5.90
C LEU A 18 13.40 -16.70 5.55
N VAL A 19 12.22 -16.15 5.82
CA VAL A 19 10.93 -16.79 5.52
C VAL A 19 10.73 -16.95 4.01
N PHE A 20 11.05 -15.94 3.21
CA PHE A 20 10.89 -16.02 1.74
C PHE A 20 11.93 -16.94 1.10
N VAL A 21 13.18 -16.96 1.59
CA VAL A 21 14.19 -17.94 1.16
C VAL A 21 13.74 -19.36 1.48
N ALA A 22 13.24 -19.61 2.70
CA ALA A 22 12.69 -20.91 3.08
C ALA A 22 11.46 -21.32 2.24
N SER A 23 10.75 -20.32 1.69
CA SER A 23 9.62 -20.52 0.77
C SER A 23 10.05 -20.76 -0.68
N GLY A 24 11.35 -20.68 -0.99
CA GLY A 24 11.92 -20.95 -2.31
C GLY A 24 12.20 -19.72 -3.18
N ALA A 25 12.13 -18.50 -2.63
CA ALA A 25 12.56 -17.30 -3.32
C ALA A 25 14.10 -17.17 -3.35
N ASP A 26 14.64 -16.52 -4.37
CA ASP A 26 16.05 -16.13 -4.39
C ASP A 26 16.32 -14.97 -3.41
N ASP A 27 17.60 -14.71 -3.11
CA ASP A 27 18.00 -13.67 -2.16
C ASP A 27 17.52 -12.28 -2.59
N ALA A 28 17.58 -11.98 -3.90
CA ALA A 28 17.16 -10.70 -4.45
C ALA A 28 15.66 -10.45 -4.22
N THR A 29 14.83 -11.46 -4.50
CA THR A 29 13.38 -11.43 -4.30
C THR A 29 13.05 -11.31 -2.82
N SER A 30 13.71 -12.11 -1.98
CA SER A 30 13.48 -12.13 -0.53
C SER A 30 13.82 -10.78 0.10
N ASN A 31 14.93 -10.16 -0.30
CA ASN A 31 15.31 -8.83 0.16
C ASN A 31 14.35 -7.75 -0.36
N ALA A 32 13.95 -7.81 -1.64
CA ALA A 32 13.00 -6.84 -2.19
C ALA A 32 11.65 -6.84 -1.45
N VAL A 33 11.14 -8.03 -1.10
CA VAL A 33 9.91 -8.16 -0.30
C VAL A 33 10.14 -7.64 1.12
N ALA A 34 11.23 -8.04 1.77
CA ALA A 34 11.55 -7.57 3.12
C ALA A 34 11.66 -6.05 3.19
N ASP A 35 12.32 -5.42 2.23
CA ASP A 35 12.45 -3.97 2.15
C ASP A 35 11.10 -3.29 1.98
N MET A 36 10.28 -3.74 1.02
CA MET A 36 8.95 -3.15 0.78
C MET A 36 8.06 -3.21 2.03
N LEU A 37 8.04 -4.34 2.73
CA LEU A 37 7.22 -4.52 3.93
C LEU A 37 7.77 -3.68 5.10
N ILE A 38 9.08 -3.66 5.33
CA ILE A 38 9.64 -2.89 6.44
C ILE A 38 9.58 -1.39 6.17
N GLU A 39 9.66 -0.93 4.91
CA GLU A 39 9.39 0.49 4.60
C GLU A 39 7.94 0.89 4.90
N ALA A 40 6.97 -0.01 4.70
CA ALA A 40 5.60 0.24 5.14
C ALA A 40 5.50 0.35 6.67
N ASN A 41 6.15 -0.56 7.41
CA ASN A 41 6.24 -0.44 8.87
C ASN A 41 6.94 0.85 9.30
N LEU A 42 8.10 1.21 8.75
CA LEU A 42 8.80 2.45 9.09
C LEU A 42 7.91 3.67 8.83
N SER A 43 7.10 3.64 7.77
CA SER A 43 6.18 4.73 7.43
C SER A 43 4.90 4.76 8.29
N GLY A 44 4.74 3.88 9.28
CA GLY A 44 3.54 3.83 10.14
C GLY A 44 2.34 3.09 9.54
N HIS A 45 2.53 2.38 8.42
CA HIS A 45 1.48 1.65 7.69
C HIS A 45 1.56 0.15 7.97
N ASP A 46 1.38 -0.23 9.23
CA ASP A 46 1.65 -1.60 9.72
C ASP A 46 0.86 -2.71 9.01
N SER A 47 -0.37 -2.40 8.59
CA SER A 47 -1.22 -3.30 7.78
C SER A 47 -0.62 -3.73 6.44
N HIS A 48 0.38 -3.02 5.92
CA HIS A 48 1.09 -3.35 4.68
C HIS A 48 2.55 -3.76 4.94
N GLY A 49 2.92 -3.96 6.21
CA GLY A 49 4.24 -4.38 6.63
C GLY A 49 4.34 -5.88 6.91
N ILE A 50 5.09 -6.26 7.94
CA ILE A 50 5.35 -7.67 8.30
C ILE A 50 4.07 -8.53 8.45
N GLN A 51 2.94 -7.92 8.81
CA GLN A 51 1.63 -8.58 8.93
C GLN A 51 1.15 -9.20 7.59
N MET A 52 1.66 -8.72 6.45
CA MET A 52 1.33 -9.26 5.14
C MET A 52 2.04 -10.57 4.81
N VAL A 53 3.07 -10.97 5.56
CA VAL A 53 3.83 -12.20 5.27
C VAL A 53 2.90 -13.41 5.27
N LYS A 54 2.03 -13.55 6.29
CA LYS A 54 1.04 -14.64 6.37
C LYS A 54 0.18 -14.70 5.11
N HIS A 55 -0.44 -13.57 4.73
CA HIS A 55 -1.29 -13.47 3.55
C HIS A 55 -0.53 -13.79 2.25
N TYR A 56 0.75 -13.42 2.15
CA TYR A 56 1.54 -13.74 0.96
C TYR A 56 1.84 -15.23 0.88
N LEU A 57 2.15 -15.87 2.01
CA LEU A 57 2.37 -17.31 2.05
C LEU A 57 1.08 -18.10 1.75
N GLU A 58 -0.08 -17.64 2.21
CA GLU A 58 -1.39 -18.22 1.87
C GLU A 58 -1.69 -18.05 0.38
N GLY A 59 -1.42 -16.88 -0.20
CA GLY A 59 -1.59 -16.62 -1.63
C GLY A 59 -0.74 -17.50 -2.55
N MET A 60 0.34 -18.11 -2.05
CA MET A 60 1.11 -19.12 -2.81
C MET A 60 0.33 -20.43 -3.01
N HIS A 61 -0.54 -20.79 -2.06
CA HIS A 61 -1.25 -22.07 -2.09
C HIS A 61 -2.39 -22.06 -3.13
N ASP A 62 -3.01 -20.89 -3.34
CA ASP A 62 -4.22 -20.75 -4.15
C ASP A 62 -3.95 -20.37 -5.62
N ASP A 63 -2.73 -20.61 -6.11
CA ASP A 63 -2.21 -20.19 -7.44
C ASP A 63 -2.34 -18.66 -7.72
N GLY A 64 -2.61 -17.88 -6.67
CA GLY A 64 -2.83 -16.44 -6.72
C GLY A 64 -1.54 -15.61 -6.72
N MET A 65 -0.43 -16.22 -6.32
CA MET A 65 0.90 -15.63 -6.30
C MET A 65 1.95 -16.66 -6.74
N ARG A 66 2.89 -16.23 -7.57
CA ARG A 66 3.96 -17.08 -8.09
C ARG A 66 5.33 -16.50 -7.73
N LEU A 67 6.10 -17.23 -6.90
CA LEU A 67 7.45 -16.81 -6.48
C LEU A 67 8.46 -16.79 -7.64
N ASP A 68 8.28 -17.68 -8.61
CA ASP A 68 9.12 -17.80 -9.80
C ASP A 68 8.72 -16.83 -10.91
N ALA A 69 7.53 -16.23 -10.85
CA ALA A 69 7.07 -15.28 -11.84
C ALA A 69 7.90 -14.00 -11.80
N ARG A 70 8.05 -13.38 -12.97
CA ARG A 70 8.75 -12.11 -13.15
C ARG A 70 7.89 -11.19 -14.01
N PRO A 71 7.88 -9.87 -13.72
CA PRO A 71 7.19 -8.92 -14.56
C PRO A 71 7.79 -8.89 -15.97
N GLU A 72 6.95 -8.58 -16.96
CA GLU A 72 7.32 -8.49 -18.37
C GLU A 72 6.78 -7.20 -18.98
N LEU A 73 7.64 -6.49 -19.71
CA LEU A 73 7.22 -5.38 -20.57
C LEU A 73 6.57 -5.94 -21.84
N ILE A 74 5.25 -6.04 -21.84
CA ILE A 74 4.48 -6.62 -22.96
C ILE A 74 4.20 -5.60 -24.08
N HIS A 75 4.39 -4.32 -23.81
CA HIS A 75 4.37 -3.26 -24.82
C HIS A 75 5.24 -2.08 -24.39
N ASP A 76 6.19 -1.74 -25.26
CA ASP A 76 7.01 -0.53 -25.16
C ASP A 76 6.57 0.47 -26.25
N GLY A 77 5.85 1.50 -25.84
CA GLY A 77 5.46 2.65 -26.65
C GLY A 77 6.26 3.89 -26.30
N GLU A 78 7.51 3.73 -25.85
CA GLU A 78 8.41 4.78 -25.36
C GLU A 78 7.87 5.46 -24.10
N ALA A 79 6.98 6.45 -24.25
CA ALA A 79 6.33 7.14 -23.14
C ALA A 79 5.10 6.39 -22.59
N VAL A 80 4.60 5.36 -23.28
CA VAL A 80 3.44 4.56 -22.87
C VAL A 80 3.81 3.10 -22.76
N LEU A 81 3.77 2.56 -21.54
CA LEU A 81 4.28 1.22 -21.23
C LEU A 81 3.15 0.33 -20.72
N ARG A 82 3.14 -0.93 -21.15
CA ARG A 82 2.26 -1.96 -20.56
C ARG A 82 3.10 -3.10 -20.01
N ILE A 83 2.84 -3.43 -18.75
CA ILE A 83 3.58 -4.43 -17.99
C ILE A 83 2.57 -5.47 -17.48
N ASP A 84 2.86 -6.74 -17.72
CA ASP A 84 2.18 -7.85 -17.07
C ASP A 84 3.03 -8.34 -15.90
N GLY A 85 2.45 -8.37 -14.71
CA GLY A 85 3.10 -8.86 -13.51
C GLY A 85 3.17 -10.37 -13.42
N HIS A 86 2.38 -11.11 -14.22
CA HIS A 86 2.32 -12.58 -14.20
C HIS A 86 2.07 -13.18 -12.81
N LEU A 87 1.37 -12.45 -11.94
CA LEU A 87 1.13 -12.74 -10.52
C LEU A 87 2.42 -12.85 -9.68
N ALA A 88 3.51 -12.23 -10.15
CA ALA A 88 4.72 -12.06 -9.37
C ALA A 88 4.47 -11.15 -8.16
N LEU A 89 5.32 -11.29 -7.15
CA LEU A 89 5.32 -10.46 -5.94
C LEU A 89 5.31 -8.97 -6.31
N GLY A 90 4.47 -8.20 -5.62
CA GLY A 90 4.35 -6.75 -5.83
C GLY A 90 5.67 -5.99 -5.68
N ALA A 91 6.56 -6.49 -4.82
CA ALA A 91 7.91 -5.96 -4.65
C ALA A 91 8.73 -5.98 -5.97
N LEU A 92 8.55 -7.02 -6.78
CA LEU A 92 9.24 -7.17 -8.06
C LEU A 92 8.53 -6.40 -9.17
N THR A 93 7.22 -6.54 -9.28
CA THR A 93 6.42 -5.90 -10.34
C THR A 93 6.40 -4.38 -10.21
N GLY A 94 6.22 -3.85 -8.99
CA GLY A 94 6.27 -2.43 -8.71
C GLY A 94 7.67 -1.85 -8.96
N ALA A 95 8.72 -2.57 -8.58
CA ALA A 95 10.10 -2.15 -8.86
C ALA A 95 10.36 -2.04 -10.36
N PHE A 96 9.99 -3.07 -11.13
CA PHE A 96 10.12 -3.09 -12.58
C PHE A 96 9.30 -1.98 -13.25
N ALA A 97 8.07 -1.75 -12.79
CA ALA A 97 7.22 -0.68 -13.31
C ALA A 97 7.81 0.72 -13.06
N MET A 98 8.37 0.96 -11.87
CA MET A 98 9.00 2.24 -11.56
C MET A 98 10.32 2.41 -12.33
N GLU A 99 11.16 1.38 -12.44
CA GLU A 99 12.40 1.45 -13.22
C GLU A 99 12.15 1.89 -14.67
N HIS A 100 11.25 1.19 -15.37
CA HIS A 100 10.91 1.52 -16.75
C HIS A 100 10.18 2.86 -16.88
N GLY A 101 9.25 3.16 -15.95
CA GLY A 101 8.49 4.39 -15.96
C GLY A 101 9.33 5.65 -15.71
N ILE A 102 10.26 5.58 -14.75
CA ILE A 102 11.20 6.66 -14.43
C ILE A 102 12.12 6.91 -15.63
N ALA A 103 12.68 5.86 -16.23
CA ALA A 103 13.49 5.98 -17.44
C ALA A 103 12.72 6.65 -18.60
N ALA A 104 11.50 6.21 -18.88
CA ALA A 104 10.65 6.80 -19.91
C ALA A 104 10.30 8.27 -19.61
N ALA A 105 9.96 8.60 -18.36
CA ALA A 105 9.64 9.98 -17.98
C ALA A 105 10.85 10.91 -18.12
N ARG A 106 12.06 10.45 -17.77
CA ARG A 106 13.30 11.22 -17.99
C ARG A 106 13.59 11.46 -19.46
N GLN A 107 13.31 10.48 -20.31
CA GLN A 107 13.57 10.59 -21.74
C GLN A 107 12.52 11.44 -22.47
N HIS A 108 11.25 11.35 -22.07
CA HIS A 108 10.12 11.89 -22.82
C HIS A 108 9.35 13.01 -22.08
N GLY A 109 9.76 13.35 -20.86
CA GLY A 109 9.11 14.31 -19.98
C GLY A 109 7.89 13.76 -19.23
N VAL A 110 7.30 12.67 -19.72
CA VAL A 110 6.18 11.98 -19.08
C VAL A 110 6.20 10.49 -19.43
N ALA A 111 5.75 9.65 -18.51
CA ALA A 111 5.46 8.25 -18.77
C ALA A 111 4.06 7.87 -18.26
N LEU A 112 3.35 7.08 -19.05
CA LEU A 112 2.12 6.41 -18.64
C LEU A 112 2.41 4.91 -18.55
N VAL A 113 2.35 4.36 -17.34
CA VAL A 113 2.66 2.94 -17.08
C VAL A 113 1.40 2.21 -16.64
N ALA A 114 0.96 1.26 -17.45
CA ALA A 114 -0.12 0.34 -17.15
C ALA A 114 0.45 -0.99 -16.64
N LEU A 115 0.31 -1.27 -15.35
CA LEU A 115 0.70 -2.53 -14.71
C LEU A 115 -0.55 -3.38 -14.44
N ALA A 116 -0.55 -4.62 -14.91
CA ALA A 116 -1.62 -5.59 -14.70
C ALA A 116 -1.11 -6.85 -13.98
N ASN A 117 -2.02 -7.61 -13.37
CA ASN A 117 -1.75 -8.92 -12.77
C ASN A 117 -0.54 -8.94 -11.82
N SER A 118 -0.35 -7.90 -11.03
CA SER A 118 0.61 -7.92 -9.93
C SER A 118 -0.03 -8.61 -8.72
N HIS A 119 0.71 -9.41 -7.96
CA HIS A 119 0.30 -9.66 -6.58
C HIS A 119 0.32 -8.34 -5.78
N HIS A 120 -0.08 -8.36 -4.51
CA HIS A 120 -0.19 -7.16 -3.67
C HIS A 120 1.01 -6.21 -3.74
N LEU A 121 0.76 -4.96 -4.14
CA LEU A 121 1.75 -3.89 -4.31
C LEU A 121 2.19 -3.23 -3.00
N GLY A 122 1.65 -3.65 -1.85
CA GLY A 122 1.99 -3.05 -0.55
C GLY A 122 1.51 -1.59 -0.43
N ARG A 123 2.25 -0.78 0.32
CA ARG A 123 1.99 0.67 0.46
C ARG A 123 2.32 1.37 -0.86
N ILE A 124 1.35 2.06 -1.46
CA ILE A 124 1.55 2.68 -2.78
C ILE A 124 2.51 3.89 -2.71
N GLY A 125 2.54 4.60 -1.58
CA GLY A 125 3.51 5.66 -1.33
C GLY A 125 4.97 5.23 -1.46
N TYR A 126 5.29 3.93 -1.32
CA TYR A 126 6.63 3.41 -1.58
C TYR A 126 7.04 3.58 -3.06
N TRP A 127 6.10 3.43 -3.99
CA TRP A 127 6.34 3.60 -5.42
C TRP A 127 6.44 5.08 -5.82
N ALA A 128 5.61 5.92 -5.20
CA ALA A 128 5.74 7.37 -5.36
C ALA A 128 7.08 7.87 -4.83
N GLU A 129 7.53 7.40 -3.67
CA GLU A 129 8.85 7.75 -3.10
C GLU A 129 10.01 7.37 -4.02
N ARG A 130 9.92 6.28 -4.80
CA ARG A 130 10.92 5.97 -5.83
C ARG A 130 10.95 6.98 -6.97
N CYS A 131 9.79 7.46 -7.43
CA CYS A 131 9.74 8.55 -8.40
C CYS A 131 10.35 9.84 -7.83
N LEU A 132 10.09 10.12 -6.54
CA LEU A 132 10.61 11.30 -5.85
C LEU A 132 12.12 11.27 -5.64
N GLN A 133 12.73 10.09 -5.46
CA GLN A 133 14.19 9.93 -5.40
C GLN A 133 14.88 10.40 -6.70
N ASP A 134 14.18 10.26 -7.82
CA ASP A 134 14.58 10.78 -9.12
C ASP A 134 14.02 12.18 -9.40
N GLY A 135 13.48 12.91 -8.41
CA GLY A 135 12.94 14.26 -8.62
C GLY A 135 11.73 14.32 -9.57
N LEU A 136 11.02 13.21 -9.76
CA LEU A 136 9.84 13.12 -10.61
C LEU A 136 8.56 13.21 -9.78
N ALA A 137 7.54 13.85 -10.33
CA ALA A 137 6.19 13.79 -9.78
C ALA A 137 5.47 12.53 -10.28
N SER A 138 4.55 11.99 -9.50
CA SER A 138 3.81 10.80 -9.89
C SER A 138 2.38 10.76 -9.37
N LEU A 139 1.49 10.13 -10.15
CA LEU A 139 0.13 9.79 -9.77
C LEU A 139 -0.07 8.30 -10.00
N HIS A 140 -0.62 7.61 -9.01
CA HIS A 140 -0.87 6.17 -9.06
C HIS A 140 -2.33 5.91 -8.71
N PHE A 141 -3.06 5.27 -9.62
CA PHE A 141 -4.41 4.75 -9.39
C PHE A 141 -4.32 3.23 -9.32
N VAL A 142 -4.88 2.63 -8.28
CA VAL A 142 -4.73 1.20 -8.02
C VAL A 142 -6.09 0.57 -7.75
N ASN A 143 -6.36 -0.56 -8.37
CA ASN A 143 -7.51 -1.38 -8.04
C ASN A 143 -7.10 -2.70 -7.40
N VAL A 144 -8.05 -3.34 -6.74
CA VAL A 144 -7.85 -4.64 -6.09
C VAL A 144 -8.90 -5.61 -6.62
N HIS A 145 -8.48 -6.84 -6.95
CA HIS A 145 -9.38 -7.97 -7.22
C HIS A 145 -8.76 -9.28 -6.70
N GLY A 146 -9.40 -10.42 -6.98
CA GLY A 146 -8.95 -11.74 -6.55
C GLY A 146 -9.66 -12.26 -5.30
N HIS A 147 -10.17 -11.36 -4.46
CA HIS A 147 -10.91 -11.66 -3.23
C HIS A 147 -12.32 -11.03 -3.26
N ARG A 148 -13.14 -11.31 -2.23
CA ARG A 148 -14.47 -10.69 -2.06
C ARG A 148 -14.39 -9.16 -1.98
N PRO A 149 -15.38 -8.41 -2.49
CA PRO A 149 -15.38 -6.96 -2.35
C PRO A 149 -15.49 -6.55 -0.87
N LEU A 150 -14.96 -5.38 -0.53
CA LEU A 150 -14.91 -4.88 0.86
C LEU A 150 -15.68 -3.56 1.04
N VAL A 151 -15.81 -2.76 -0.01
CA VAL A 151 -16.35 -1.40 0.05
C VAL A 151 -17.67 -1.33 -0.72
N ALA A 152 -18.68 -0.70 -0.13
CA ALA A 152 -19.94 -0.42 -0.81
C ALA A 152 -19.77 0.74 -1.80
N ALA A 153 -20.31 0.58 -3.00
CA ALA A 153 -20.51 1.73 -3.90
C ALA A 153 -21.48 2.72 -3.25
N TRP A 154 -21.28 4.02 -3.46
CA TRP A 154 -22.13 5.04 -2.84
C TRP A 154 -23.61 4.82 -3.17
N GLY A 155 -24.46 4.82 -2.14
CA GLY A 155 -25.91 4.52 -2.25
C GLY A 155 -26.25 3.02 -2.25
N GLY A 156 -25.25 2.13 -2.30
CA GLY A 156 -25.42 0.69 -2.14
C GLY A 156 -25.22 0.24 -0.69
N ARG A 157 -25.76 -0.93 -0.35
CA ARG A 157 -25.58 -1.57 0.97
C ARG A 157 -24.69 -2.82 0.96
N GLN A 158 -24.22 -3.20 -0.22
CA GLN A 158 -23.40 -4.39 -0.43
C GLN A 158 -22.02 -3.98 -0.90
N ALA A 159 -21.00 -4.70 -0.44
CA ALA A 159 -19.66 -4.51 -0.97
C ALA A 159 -19.62 -4.85 -2.46
N ARG A 160 -19.00 -3.95 -3.24
CA ARG A 160 -18.84 -4.05 -4.70
C ARG A 160 -17.46 -3.65 -5.19
N LEU A 161 -16.64 -3.03 -4.34
CA LEU A 161 -15.34 -2.47 -4.71
C LEU A 161 -14.26 -2.93 -3.71
N GLY A 162 -13.00 -2.88 -4.13
CA GLY A 162 -11.85 -2.90 -3.22
C GLY A 162 -11.67 -1.56 -2.50
N THR A 163 -10.64 -1.46 -1.66
CA THR A 163 -10.23 -0.20 -1.00
C THR A 163 -9.56 0.79 -1.94
N ASN A 164 -9.15 0.31 -3.13
CA ASN A 164 -8.73 1.06 -4.32
C ASN A 164 -7.99 2.37 -4.03
N PRO A 165 -6.68 2.30 -3.70
CA PRO A 165 -5.92 3.46 -3.30
C PRO A 165 -5.57 4.40 -4.46
N VAL A 166 -5.39 5.66 -4.10
CA VAL A 166 -4.82 6.72 -4.95
C VAL A 166 -3.60 7.27 -4.24
N CYS A 167 -2.49 7.38 -4.95
CA CYS A 167 -1.27 7.99 -4.44
C CYS A 167 -0.76 9.09 -5.37
N ILE A 168 -0.32 10.21 -4.79
CA ILE A 168 0.27 11.35 -5.51
C ILE A 168 1.57 11.74 -4.81
N GLY A 169 2.67 11.72 -5.55
CA GLY A 169 3.98 12.21 -5.14
C GLY A 169 4.32 13.50 -5.87
N VAL A 170 4.76 14.53 -5.15
CA VAL A 170 5.35 15.74 -5.74
C VAL A 170 6.69 16.05 -5.06
N PRO A 171 7.78 16.26 -5.83
CA PRO A 171 9.10 16.58 -5.29
C PRO A 171 9.06 17.81 -4.37
N GLY A 172 9.86 17.74 -3.31
CA GLY A 172 10.11 18.87 -2.41
C GLY A 172 11.16 19.82 -2.97
N THR A 173 11.49 20.85 -2.20
CA THR A 173 12.51 21.87 -2.55
C THR A 173 13.69 21.79 -1.57
N ASP A 174 14.64 22.73 -1.68
CA ASP A 174 15.68 22.89 -0.65
C ASP A 174 15.11 23.32 0.72
N ALA A 175 13.90 23.89 0.74
CA ALA A 175 13.23 24.39 1.94
C ALA A 175 12.08 23.50 2.43
N THR A 176 11.62 22.55 1.62
CA THR A 176 10.42 21.74 1.92
C THR A 176 10.59 20.27 1.55
N GLU A 177 10.05 19.40 2.39
CA GLU A 177 10.00 17.96 2.13
C GLU A 177 9.00 17.63 1.01
N PRO A 178 9.15 16.47 0.32
CA PRO A 178 8.20 16.04 -0.71
C PRO A 178 6.77 15.86 -0.20
N PHE A 179 5.80 16.17 -1.07
CA PHE A 179 4.39 15.86 -0.86
C PHE A 179 4.13 14.38 -1.18
N VAL A 180 3.52 13.63 -0.26
CA VAL A 180 3.05 12.27 -0.54
C VAL A 180 1.64 12.12 0.03
N LEU A 181 0.64 12.17 -0.84
CA LEU A 181 -0.70 11.72 -0.50
C LEU A 181 -0.80 10.24 -0.84
N ASP A 182 -0.99 9.36 0.14
CA ASP A 182 -1.21 7.93 -0.05
C ASP A 182 -2.44 7.50 0.75
N MET A 183 -3.52 7.17 0.06
CA MET A 183 -4.82 6.93 0.70
C MET A 183 -5.63 5.87 -0.01
N ALA A 184 -6.28 5.01 0.76
CA ALA A 184 -7.43 4.24 0.29
C ALA A 184 -8.60 5.19 -0.04
N THR A 185 -9.48 4.77 -0.96
CA THR A 185 -10.74 5.48 -1.22
C THR A 185 -11.85 5.11 -0.23
N SER A 186 -11.64 4.07 0.59
CA SER A 186 -12.43 3.78 1.78
C SER A 186 -12.07 4.69 2.95
N LYS A 187 -13.02 4.95 3.85
CA LYS A 187 -12.81 5.82 5.03
C LYS A 187 -11.77 5.26 6.00
N ILE A 188 -11.67 3.93 6.08
CA ILE A 188 -10.65 3.21 6.82
C ILE A 188 -10.10 2.08 5.95
N ALA A 189 -8.87 1.64 6.23
CA ALA A 189 -8.32 0.42 5.65
C ALA A 189 -8.97 -0.81 6.28
N PHE A 190 -9.13 -1.89 5.51
CA PHE A 190 -9.70 -3.14 6.04
C PHE A 190 -8.86 -3.74 7.18
N GLY A 191 -7.53 -3.61 7.13
CA GLY A 191 -6.67 -4.04 8.25
C GLY A 191 -7.00 -3.37 9.58
N LYS A 192 -7.54 -2.14 9.57
CA LYS A 192 -8.01 -1.47 10.81
C LYS A 192 -9.27 -2.11 11.39
N VAL A 193 -10.09 -2.79 10.57
CA VAL A 193 -11.23 -3.59 11.04
C VAL A 193 -10.74 -4.80 11.83
N GLY A 194 -9.75 -5.52 11.31
CA GLY A 194 -9.13 -6.65 12.01
C GLY A 194 -8.51 -6.23 13.35
N VAL A 195 -7.70 -5.15 13.34
CA VAL A 195 -7.09 -4.64 14.58
C VAL A 195 -8.14 -4.22 15.62
N ALA A 196 -9.24 -3.58 15.19
CA ALA A 196 -10.31 -3.20 16.10
C ALA A 196 -11.03 -4.44 16.66
N TYR A 197 -11.28 -5.46 15.82
CA TYR A 197 -11.86 -6.73 16.25
C TYR A 197 -11.00 -7.44 17.30
N ASP A 198 -9.70 -7.58 17.05
CA ASP A 198 -8.77 -8.27 17.96
C ASP A 198 -8.64 -7.55 19.31
N LYS A 199 -8.84 -6.22 19.33
CA LYS A 199 -8.77 -5.39 20.53
C LYS A 199 -10.10 -5.20 21.24
N ASP A 200 -11.20 -5.78 20.73
CA ASP A 200 -12.56 -5.52 21.21
C ASP A 200 -12.90 -4.01 21.22
N GLU A 201 -12.42 -3.30 20.20
CA GLU A 201 -12.59 -1.86 20.00
C GLU A 201 -13.62 -1.56 18.89
N THR A 202 -14.23 -0.37 18.95
CA THR A 202 -15.18 0.07 17.92
C THR A 202 -14.51 0.93 16.86
N LEU A 203 -15.00 0.85 15.62
CA LEU A 203 -14.55 1.65 14.50
C LEU A 203 -15.10 3.08 14.53
N PRO A 204 -14.49 4.04 13.80
CA PRO A 204 -15.00 5.40 13.71
C PRO A 204 -16.40 5.50 13.09
N ASP A 205 -17.17 6.51 13.51
CA ASP A 205 -18.51 6.75 12.98
C ASP A 205 -18.49 6.90 11.44
N GLY A 206 -19.46 6.27 10.78
CA GLY A 206 -19.62 6.32 9.32
C GLY A 206 -18.50 5.62 8.54
N ALA A 207 -17.73 4.73 9.16
CA ALA A 207 -16.73 3.91 8.47
C ALA A 207 -17.32 2.69 7.77
N MET A 208 -18.46 2.18 8.24
CA MET A 208 -19.05 0.94 7.72
C MET A 208 -20.57 0.86 7.93
N ILE A 209 -21.16 -0.11 7.25
CA ILE A 209 -22.58 -0.48 7.34
C ILE A 209 -22.72 -2.00 7.54
N SER A 210 -23.82 -2.41 8.16
CA SER A 210 -24.21 -3.81 8.26
C SER A 210 -24.86 -4.33 6.96
N LYS A 211 -25.20 -5.61 6.93
CA LYS A 211 -25.88 -6.26 5.80
C LYS A 211 -27.23 -5.63 5.45
N THR A 212 -27.91 -4.99 6.41
CA THR A 212 -29.16 -4.26 6.18
C THR A 212 -28.93 -2.87 5.59
N GLY A 213 -27.69 -2.36 5.64
CA GLY A 213 -27.32 -1.02 5.25
C GLY A 213 -27.35 0.00 6.40
N GLU A 214 -27.57 -0.45 7.64
CA GLU A 214 -27.55 0.41 8.82
C GLU A 214 -26.11 0.73 9.22
N MET A 215 -25.85 1.97 9.63
CA MET A 215 -24.53 2.39 10.13
C MET A 215 -24.16 1.56 11.36
N THR A 216 -22.94 1.05 11.37
CA THR A 216 -22.38 0.32 12.52
C THR A 216 -20.93 0.70 12.74
N ARG A 217 -20.44 0.41 13.94
CA ARG A 217 -19.05 0.56 14.36
C ARG A 217 -18.45 -0.76 14.83
N ASP A 218 -19.24 -1.81 14.80
CA ASP A 218 -18.85 -3.13 15.28
C ASP A 218 -18.05 -3.86 14.19
N PRO A 219 -16.74 -4.09 14.39
CA PRO A 219 -15.91 -4.77 13.39
C PRO A 219 -16.32 -6.24 13.18
N ALA A 220 -16.99 -6.89 14.15
CA ALA A 220 -17.46 -8.27 14.03
C ALA A 220 -18.40 -8.46 12.83
N THR A 221 -19.12 -7.40 12.45
CA THR A 221 -20.03 -7.38 11.31
C THR A 221 -19.36 -7.74 9.97
N MET A 222 -18.05 -7.50 9.82
CA MET A 222 -17.30 -7.85 8.60
C MET A 222 -16.35 -9.05 8.76
N ILE A 223 -16.02 -9.42 10.00
CA ILE A 223 -15.08 -10.49 10.34
C ILE A 223 -15.80 -11.83 10.52
N GLU A 224 -16.92 -11.86 11.24
CA GLU A 224 -17.65 -13.09 11.57
C GLU A 224 -18.63 -13.55 10.48
N ASP A 225 -19.08 -12.60 9.64
CA ASP A 225 -19.95 -12.87 8.50
C ASP A 225 -19.34 -12.25 7.24
N GLU A 226 -18.92 -13.11 6.32
CA GLU A 226 -18.29 -12.75 5.05
C GLU A 226 -19.18 -11.82 4.19
N PHE A 227 -20.50 -11.87 4.36
CA PHE A 227 -21.45 -11.00 3.67
C PHE A 227 -22.21 -10.10 4.67
N GLY A 228 -21.67 -9.93 5.87
CA GLY A 228 -22.30 -9.29 7.01
C GLY A 228 -22.29 -7.76 7.00
N GLY A 229 -21.43 -7.13 6.18
CA GLY A 229 -21.34 -5.67 6.08
C GLY A 229 -20.41 -5.19 4.97
N ALA A 230 -20.20 -3.88 4.92
CA ALA A 230 -19.30 -3.24 3.98
C ALA A 230 -18.69 -1.96 4.56
N LEU A 231 -17.45 -1.67 4.16
CA LEU A 231 -16.83 -0.36 4.39
C LEU A 231 -17.51 0.72 3.53
N LEU A 232 -17.47 1.95 4.04
CA LEU A 232 -17.91 3.14 3.30
C LEU A 232 -16.72 3.92 2.74
N SER A 233 -16.97 4.61 1.63
CA SER A 233 -16.00 5.50 1.00
C SER A 233 -15.75 6.77 1.81
N MET A 234 -14.53 7.31 1.77
CA MET A 234 -14.26 8.62 2.34
C MET A 234 -14.96 9.72 1.54
N GLY A 235 -15.41 10.79 2.20
CA GLY A 235 -16.08 11.89 1.49
C GLY A 235 -17.31 11.44 0.69
N GLU A 236 -17.97 10.36 1.13
CA GLU A 236 -19.23 9.87 0.55
C GLU A 236 -19.11 9.55 -0.95
N HIS A 237 -20.00 10.12 -1.77
CA HIS A 237 -20.01 9.96 -3.22
C HIS A 237 -18.70 10.39 -3.90
N LYS A 238 -17.88 11.24 -3.28
CA LYS A 238 -16.59 11.67 -3.85
C LYS A 238 -15.56 10.54 -3.80
N GLY A 239 -15.37 9.92 -2.64
CA GLY A 239 -14.51 8.73 -2.53
C GLY A 239 -15.10 7.54 -3.28
N GLY A 240 -16.43 7.40 -3.29
CA GLY A 240 -17.09 6.37 -4.10
C GLY A 240 -16.80 6.54 -5.59
N GLY A 241 -16.83 7.77 -6.10
CA GLY A 241 -16.41 8.11 -7.46
C GLY A 241 -14.94 7.80 -7.72
N LEU A 242 -14.04 8.16 -6.79
CA LEU A 242 -12.61 7.85 -6.90
C LEU A 242 -12.32 6.34 -6.91
N ALA A 243 -13.04 5.57 -6.10
CA ALA A 243 -12.93 4.10 -6.07
C ALA A 243 -13.29 3.49 -7.43
N VAL A 244 -14.34 4.01 -8.08
CA VAL A 244 -14.74 3.60 -9.45
C VAL A 244 -13.71 4.05 -10.49
N VAL A 245 -13.14 5.26 -10.37
CA VAL A 245 -12.04 5.70 -11.25
C VAL A 245 -10.87 4.73 -11.18
N CYS A 246 -10.51 4.24 -10.00
CA CYS A 246 -9.45 3.25 -9.85
C CYS A 246 -9.78 1.91 -10.53
N GLU A 247 -11.01 1.39 -10.38
CA GLU A 247 -11.45 0.20 -11.13
C GLU A 247 -11.32 0.39 -12.65
N LEU A 248 -11.69 1.57 -13.16
CA LEU A 248 -11.66 1.86 -14.59
C LEU A 248 -10.22 2.05 -15.10
N LEU A 249 -9.38 2.79 -14.38
CA LEU A 249 -8.03 3.11 -14.82
C LEU A 249 -7.05 1.95 -14.58
N ALA A 250 -7.03 1.42 -13.36
CA ALA A 250 -6.08 0.40 -12.96
C ALA A 250 -6.58 -1.03 -13.22
N GLY A 251 -7.89 -1.23 -13.19
CA GLY A 251 -8.52 -2.49 -13.56
C GLY A 251 -8.66 -2.62 -15.07
N ALA A 252 -9.60 -1.87 -15.64
CA ALA A 252 -9.98 -2.03 -17.05
C ALA A 252 -8.93 -1.49 -18.03
N LEU A 253 -8.50 -0.24 -17.87
CA LEU A 253 -7.61 0.44 -18.83
C LEU A 253 -6.18 -0.11 -18.80
N ALA A 254 -5.63 -0.38 -17.62
CA ALA A 254 -4.30 -0.97 -17.50
C ALA A 254 -4.22 -2.43 -17.99
N GLY A 255 -5.37 -3.05 -18.29
CA GLY A 255 -5.43 -4.44 -18.75
C GLY A 255 -5.35 -5.48 -17.62
N ASN A 256 -5.59 -5.05 -16.38
CA ASN A 256 -5.83 -5.94 -15.25
C ASN A 256 -7.28 -6.44 -15.29
N ARG A 257 -7.85 -6.81 -14.14
CA ARG A 257 -9.26 -7.19 -13.99
C ARG A 257 -9.93 -6.29 -12.96
N THR A 258 -11.25 -6.18 -13.04
CA THR A 258 -12.08 -5.42 -12.10
C THR A 258 -12.72 -6.32 -11.06
N MET A 259 -13.28 -5.73 -10.00
CA MET A 259 -13.94 -6.41 -8.86
C MET A 259 -15.29 -7.08 -9.19
N VAL A 260 -15.53 -7.50 -10.43
CA VAL A 260 -16.75 -8.23 -10.81
C VAL A 260 -16.73 -9.68 -10.27
N PRO A 261 -17.89 -10.30 -9.96
CA PRO A 261 -17.96 -11.60 -9.27
C PRO A 261 -17.11 -12.71 -9.88
N GLU A 262 -16.97 -12.75 -11.20
CA GLU A 262 -16.22 -13.77 -11.96
C GLU A 262 -14.69 -13.70 -11.72
N ARG A 263 -14.23 -12.69 -10.97
CA ARG A 263 -12.80 -12.44 -10.67
C ARG A 263 -12.46 -12.58 -9.19
N GLN A 264 -13.40 -13.03 -8.35
CA GLN A 264 -13.28 -13.05 -6.89
C GLN A 264 -12.89 -14.43 -6.32
N HIS A 265 -12.30 -15.30 -7.14
CA HIS A 265 -12.13 -16.73 -6.82
C HIS A 265 -10.71 -17.11 -6.41
N ALA A 266 -9.75 -16.19 -6.55
CA ALA A 266 -8.34 -16.49 -6.34
C ALA A 266 -7.95 -16.45 -4.85
N ASN A 267 -8.86 -16.00 -3.99
CA ASN A 267 -8.65 -15.86 -2.53
C ASN A 267 -7.33 -15.15 -2.19
N THR A 268 -6.93 -14.20 -3.03
CA THR A 268 -5.66 -13.50 -2.95
C THR A 268 -5.84 -12.03 -3.32
N ILE A 269 -4.79 -11.24 -3.16
CA ILE A 269 -4.76 -9.82 -3.46
C ILE A 269 -4.01 -9.60 -4.77
N ILE A 270 -4.74 -9.25 -5.83
CA ILE A 270 -4.17 -8.92 -7.12
C ILE A 270 -4.42 -7.43 -7.39
N ASN A 271 -3.34 -6.71 -7.69
CA ASN A 271 -3.40 -5.30 -8.03
C ASN A 271 -3.12 -5.05 -9.51
N GLY A 272 -3.84 -4.07 -10.04
CA GLY A 272 -3.47 -3.32 -11.22
C GLY A 272 -3.11 -1.91 -10.78
N MET A 273 -2.24 -1.25 -11.54
CA MET A 273 -1.84 0.13 -11.27
C MET A 273 -1.68 0.89 -12.58
N LEU A 274 -2.35 2.04 -12.70
CA LEU A 274 -2.04 3.02 -13.73
C LEU A 274 -1.21 4.13 -13.08
N SER A 275 0.03 4.30 -13.55
CA SER A 275 0.92 5.36 -13.09
C SER A 275 1.13 6.41 -14.16
N ILE A 276 1.07 7.68 -13.77
CA ILE A 276 1.52 8.82 -14.58
C ILE A 276 2.74 9.39 -13.88
N ILE A 277 3.90 9.38 -14.52
CA ILE A 277 5.16 9.88 -13.98
C ILE A 277 5.57 11.07 -14.84
N ILE A 278 5.88 12.21 -14.21
CA ILE A 278 6.08 13.49 -14.87
C ILE A 278 7.43 14.04 -14.45
N ASP A 279 8.26 14.40 -15.42
CA ASP A 279 9.46 15.20 -15.17
C ASP A 279 9.07 16.67 -15.07
N PRO A 280 9.19 17.31 -13.89
CA PRO A 280 8.87 18.72 -13.75
C PRO A 280 9.67 19.63 -14.69
N ASP A 281 10.89 19.24 -15.07
CA ASP A 281 11.73 20.05 -15.97
C ASP A 281 11.14 20.12 -17.39
N ALA A 282 10.37 19.12 -17.81
CA ALA A 282 9.69 19.12 -19.10
C ALA A 282 8.56 20.17 -19.21
N LEU A 283 8.10 20.72 -18.08
CA LEU A 283 7.02 21.72 -18.01
C LEU A 283 7.51 23.16 -17.86
N GLY A 284 8.79 23.42 -18.10
CA GLY A 284 9.38 24.77 -18.02
C GLY A 284 10.36 24.97 -16.87
N GLY A 285 10.86 23.88 -16.28
CA GLY A 285 11.92 23.88 -15.26
C GLY A 285 11.39 23.82 -13.83
N PHE A 286 12.02 22.98 -13.00
CA PHE A 286 11.65 22.77 -11.61
C PHE A 286 11.84 24.03 -10.73
N ASP A 287 12.72 24.96 -11.11
CA ASP A 287 12.98 26.19 -10.35
C ASP A 287 11.75 27.07 -10.12
N ALA A 288 10.90 27.25 -11.14
CA ALA A 288 9.67 28.03 -10.99
C ALA A 288 8.67 27.32 -10.08
N MET A 289 8.63 25.99 -10.12
CA MET A 289 7.77 25.17 -9.27
C MET A 289 8.19 25.26 -7.79
N LYS A 290 9.49 25.32 -7.51
CA LYS A 290 9.99 25.43 -6.12
C LYS A 290 9.44 26.64 -5.37
N ALA A 291 9.44 27.82 -6.00
CA ALA A 291 8.93 29.04 -5.38
C ALA A 291 7.45 28.94 -5.00
N GLU A 292 6.63 28.33 -5.85
CA GLU A 292 5.20 28.11 -5.59
C GLU A 292 4.97 27.06 -4.50
N ILE A 293 5.77 25.98 -4.47
CA ILE A 293 5.71 24.97 -3.39
C ILE A 293 6.04 25.62 -2.04
N ASP A 294 7.16 26.34 -1.96
CA ASP A 294 7.62 26.99 -0.73
C ASP A 294 6.61 28.03 -0.24
N GLY A 295 6.08 28.85 -1.16
CA GLY A 295 5.04 29.82 -0.86
C GLY A 295 3.75 29.16 -0.35
N LEU A 296 3.28 28.11 -1.02
CA LEU A 296 2.08 27.38 -0.62
C LEU A 296 2.25 26.69 0.75
N TYR A 297 3.38 26.01 0.97
CA TYR A 297 3.66 25.35 2.25
C TYR A 297 3.78 26.36 3.38
N GLY A 298 4.49 27.46 3.15
CA GLY A 298 4.59 28.56 4.11
C GLY A 298 3.22 29.15 4.45
N TYR A 299 2.36 29.37 3.44
CA TYR A 299 1.01 29.86 3.65
C TYR A 299 0.13 28.88 4.42
N ILE A 300 0.12 27.59 4.05
CA ILE A 300 -0.65 26.55 4.77
C ILE A 300 -0.20 26.48 6.24
N ARG A 301 1.11 26.50 6.49
CA ARG A 301 1.67 26.45 7.84
C ARG A 301 1.51 27.73 8.65
N SER A 302 1.21 28.85 7.99
CA SER A 302 0.89 30.10 8.69
C SER A 302 -0.48 30.07 9.39
N SER A 303 -1.33 29.09 9.05
CA SER A 303 -2.60 28.89 9.76
C SER A 303 -2.36 28.42 11.18
N GLU A 304 -3.10 29.01 12.13
CA GLU A 304 -3.15 28.50 13.49
C GLU A 304 -3.73 27.07 13.48
N PRO A 305 -3.16 26.14 14.27
CA PRO A 305 -3.68 24.79 14.40
C PRO A 305 -5.09 24.80 14.99
N MET A 306 -5.96 23.92 14.49
CA MET A 306 -7.27 23.74 15.10
C MET A 306 -7.15 23.07 16.48
N ALA A 307 -8.17 23.22 17.32
CA ALA A 307 -8.19 22.62 18.65
C ALA A 307 -7.90 21.11 18.61
N GLY A 308 -7.00 20.66 19.49
CA GLY A 308 -6.55 19.26 19.56
C GLY A 308 -5.40 18.91 18.63
N HIS A 309 -4.85 19.88 17.88
CA HIS A 309 -3.68 19.69 17.02
C HIS A 309 -2.55 20.64 17.39
N ASP A 310 -1.31 20.14 17.41
CA ASP A 310 -0.12 20.95 17.71
C ASP A 310 0.36 21.76 16.50
N ARG A 311 0.08 21.29 15.28
CA ARG A 311 0.48 21.91 14.01
C ARG A 311 -0.40 21.49 12.85
N VAL A 312 -0.41 22.31 11.80
CA VAL A 312 -0.94 21.92 10.48
C VAL A 312 0.06 20.99 9.79
N LEU A 313 -0.43 19.86 9.30
CA LEU A 313 0.37 18.84 8.62
C LEU A 313 0.12 18.87 7.11
N ILE A 314 1.17 18.64 6.35
CA ILE A 314 1.15 18.35 4.92
C ILE A 314 1.22 16.83 4.71
N ALA A 315 0.59 16.32 3.65
CA ALA A 315 0.61 14.90 3.32
C ALA A 315 2.05 14.37 3.19
N GLY A 316 2.31 13.21 3.78
CA GLY A 316 3.64 12.60 3.91
C GLY A 316 4.37 12.95 5.21
N GLU A 317 3.95 13.98 5.96
CA GLU A 317 4.54 14.27 7.27
C GLU A 317 4.29 13.19 8.32
N PRO A 318 3.07 12.64 8.48
CA PRO A 318 2.84 11.55 9.44
C PRO A 318 3.80 10.38 9.21
N GLU A 319 4.00 9.99 7.94
CA GLU A 319 4.90 8.91 7.53
C GLU A 319 6.36 9.25 7.84
N ARG A 320 6.81 10.47 7.56
CA ARG A 320 8.18 10.92 7.88
C ARG A 320 8.45 10.93 9.39
N LEU A 321 7.48 11.38 10.18
CA LEU A 321 7.58 11.39 11.65
C LEU A 321 7.62 9.97 12.21
N ALA A 322 6.75 9.08 11.71
CA ALA A 322 6.78 7.66 12.08
C ALA A 322 8.11 7.01 11.68
N ARG A 323 8.64 7.33 10.49
CA ARG A 323 9.93 6.80 10.01
C ARG A 323 11.08 7.25 10.90
N ALA A 324 11.15 8.53 11.26
CA ALA A 324 12.17 9.03 12.17
C ALA A 324 12.13 8.31 13.53
N ASP A 325 10.95 8.20 14.14
CA ASP A 325 10.77 7.47 15.41
C ASP A 325 11.17 5.99 15.31
N ARG A 326 10.71 5.30 14.27
CA ARG A 326 10.87 3.85 14.14
C ARG A 326 12.28 3.44 13.67
N LEU A 327 13.01 4.34 13.01
CA LEU A 327 14.44 4.15 12.74
C LEU A 327 15.28 4.29 14.02
N GLU A 328 14.95 5.24 14.90
CA GLU A 328 15.70 5.48 16.13
C GLU A 328 15.35 4.48 17.24
N HIS A 329 14.06 4.22 17.44
CA HIS A 329 13.53 3.47 18.58
C HIS A 329 13.09 2.04 18.22
N GLY A 330 13.15 1.65 16.95
CA GLY A 330 12.67 0.38 16.44
C GLY A 330 11.17 0.38 16.09
N VAL A 331 10.75 -0.62 15.31
CA VAL A 331 9.38 -0.78 14.82
C VAL A 331 8.50 -1.41 15.90
N PRO A 332 7.40 -0.76 16.33
CA PRO A 332 6.46 -1.36 17.27
C PRO A 332 5.64 -2.46 16.60
N LEU A 333 5.59 -3.64 17.21
CA LEU A 333 4.71 -4.74 16.83
C LEU A 333 3.95 -5.22 18.07
N ALA A 334 2.63 -5.41 17.91
CA ALA A 334 1.83 -6.10 18.91
C ALA A 334 2.28 -7.56 19.05
N ASP A 335 2.24 -8.11 20.26
CA ASP A 335 2.63 -9.50 20.51
C ASP A 335 1.88 -10.49 19.59
N ALA A 336 0.60 -10.22 19.28
CA ALA A 336 -0.20 -11.04 18.37
C ALA A 336 0.33 -11.00 16.92
N ALA A 337 0.71 -9.82 16.43
CA ALA A 337 1.27 -9.67 15.09
C ALA A 337 2.64 -10.37 14.95
N TRP A 338 3.45 -10.36 16.01
CA TRP A 338 4.69 -11.14 16.05
C TRP A 338 4.41 -12.64 16.08
N ALA A 339 3.45 -13.09 16.90
CA ALA A 339 3.06 -14.49 16.97
C ALA A 339 2.55 -15.02 15.62
N ASP A 340 1.70 -14.27 14.92
CA ASP A 340 1.21 -14.61 13.58
C ASP A 340 2.36 -14.76 12.57
N PHE A 341 3.36 -13.86 12.63
CA PHE A 341 4.54 -13.93 11.79
C PHE A 341 5.39 -15.18 12.10
N VAL A 342 5.59 -15.51 13.38
CA VAL A 342 6.33 -16.70 13.81
C VAL A 342 5.60 -17.99 13.39
N GLU A 343 4.27 -18.03 13.50
CA GLU A 343 3.46 -19.17 13.03
C GLU A 343 3.58 -19.32 11.51
N ALA A 344 3.45 -18.22 10.77
CA ALA A 344 3.61 -18.21 9.32
C ALA A 344 5.00 -18.70 8.89
N ALA A 345 6.06 -18.28 9.59
CA ALA A 345 7.42 -18.73 9.37
C ALA A 345 7.61 -20.23 9.68
N ALA A 346 7.01 -20.72 10.77
CA ALA A 346 7.05 -22.13 11.15
C ALA A 346 6.40 -23.03 10.08
N SER A 347 5.34 -22.56 9.40
CA SER A 347 4.72 -23.27 8.27
C SER A 347 5.67 -23.51 7.09
N ARG A 348 6.77 -22.75 7.02
CA ARG A 348 7.83 -22.86 6.01
C ARG A 348 9.12 -23.49 6.55
N GLY A 349 9.09 -24.02 7.76
CA GLY A 349 10.23 -24.70 8.39
C GLY A 349 11.27 -23.78 9.00
N VAL A 350 10.98 -22.49 9.18
CA VAL A 350 11.87 -21.55 9.89
C VAL A 350 11.61 -21.64 11.39
N ALA A 351 12.64 -21.90 12.19
CA ALA A 351 12.47 -22.03 13.63
C ALA A 351 12.33 -20.65 14.30
N ALA A 352 11.52 -20.56 15.37
CA ALA A 352 11.38 -19.32 16.14
C ALA A 352 12.73 -18.78 16.65
N ALA A 353 13.66 -19.67 17.01
CA ALA A 353 15.01 -19.30 17.45
C ALA A 353 15.80 -18.55 16.35
N ASP A 354 15.64 -18.92 15.08
CA ASP A 354 16.31 -18.25 13.96
C ASP A 354 15.75 -16.83 13.76
N LEU A 355 14.44 -16.66 13.98
CA LEU A 355 13.78 -15.35 13.90
C LEU A 355 14.22 -14.44 15.05
N GLU A 356 14.25 -14.96 16.29
CA GLU A 356 14.74 -14.23 17.47
C GLU A 356 16.21 -13.83 17.31
N GLN A 357 17.03 -14.71 16.75
CA GLN A 357 18.42 -14.39 16.41
C GLN A 357 18.50 -13.31 15.32
N ALA A 358 17.65 -13.37 14.30
CA ALA A 358 17.64 -12.40 13.21
C ALA A 358 17.25 -10.99 13.69
N VAL A 359 16.23 -10.88 14.55
CA VAL A 359 15.80 -9.59 15.12
C VAL A 359 16.75 -9.04 16.18
N GLY A 360 17.60 -9.89 16.74
CA GLY A 360 18.55 -9.53 17.78
C GLY A 360 17.82 -9.29 19.10
N THR A 361 17.77 -10.31 19.96
CA THR A 361 17.35 -10.11 21.34
C THR A 361 18.33 -9.13 22.01
N SER A 362 17.84 -7.93 22.35
CA SER A 362 18.55 -6.99 23.23
C SER A 362 18.66 -7.55 24.64
#